data_AF-A0A5D4GRQ5-F1
#
_entry.id   AF-A0A5D4GRQ5-F1
#
_cell.length_a   1.000
_cell.length_b   1.000
_cell.length_c   1.000
_cell.angle_alpha   90.00
_cell.angle_beta   90.00
_cell.angle_gamma   90.00
#
_symmetry.space_group_name_H-M   'P 1'
#
loop_
_entity.id
_entity.type
_entity.pdbx_description
1 polymer ?
#
loop_
_entity_poly.entity_id
_entity_poly.type
_entity_poly.pdbx_seq_one_letter_code
_entity_poly.pdbx_strand_id
1 'polypeptide(L)'
;MSISDARPSRFDGWLPAEYAERGDFTVLVVLVAIQGASIELLRSTFMNVIGNETRWRDVRDLFESAGVKWDGAAFFPVSAFFAGPVENEIARSELRDLEARLREDRRVLNEGHFFDRKGRRMKVEEIVH
;
A
#
# COMPACT_ATOMS: atom_id res chain seq x y z
N MET A 1 -28.66 -15.29 -10.18
CA MET A 1 -27.21 -15.27 -9.99
C MET A 1 -26.69 -14.01 -10.66
N SER A 2 -26.42 -12.95 -9.89
CA SER A 2 -26.13 -11.63 -10.45
C SER A 2 -24.66 -11.58 -10.87
N ILE A 3 -24.41 -11.43 -12.18
CA ILE A 3 -23.09 -11.22 -12.77
C ILE A 3 -22.80 -9.72 -12.63
N SER A 4 -22.55 -9.25 -11.41
CA SER A 4 -22.18 -7.87 -11.15
C SER A 4 -20.72 -7.82 -10.68
N ASP A 5 -19.84 -7.39 -11.59
CA ASP A 5 -18.47 -6.95 -11.40
C ASP A 5 -17.48 -7.92 -10.73
N ALA A 6 -16.77 -8.72 -11.54
CA ALA A 6 -15.52 -9.33 -11.09
C ALA A 6 -14.35 -8.88 -11.97
N ARG A 7 -14.17 -7.56 -12.15
CA ARG A 7 -12.83 -7.11 -12.56
C ARG A 7 -11.87 -7.48 -11.43
N PRO A 8 -10.81 -8.26 -11.71
CA PRO A 8 -9.84 -8.61 -10.67
C PRO A 8 -9.24 -7.33 -10.07
N SER A 9 -8.91 -7.40 -8.79
CA SER A 9 -8.28 -6.28 -8.08
C SER A 9 -7.01 -5.88 -8.83
N ARG A 10 -6.74 -4.57 -8.92
CA ARG A 10 -5.48 -4.09 -9.50
C ARG A 10 -4.28 -4.50 -8.64
N PHE A 11 -4.49 -4.75 -7.34
CA PHE A 11 -3.49 -5.34 -6.47
C PHE A 11 -3.10 -6.75 -6.92
N ASP A 12 -4.08 -7.59 -7.29
CA ASP A 12 -3.84 -8.98 -7.70
C ASP A 12 -3.01 -9.09 -9.00
N GLY A 13 -3.00 -8.04 -9.82
CA GLY A 13 -2.08 -7.94 -10.96
C GLY A 13 -0.74 -7.30 -10.61
N TRP A 14 -0.71 -6.37 -9.64
CA TRP A 14 0.50 -5.67 -9.26
C TRP A 14 1.48 -6.56 -8.49
N LEU A 15 1.03 -7.26 -7.44
CA LEU A 15 1.94 -8.00 -6.56
C LEU A 15 2.75 -9.07 -7.33
N PRO A 16 2.15 -9.90 -8.22
CA PRO A 16 2.94 -10.85 -9.00
C PRO A 16 3.94 -10.19 -9.96
N ALA A 17 3.60 -9.04 -10.55
CA ALA A 17 4.49 -8.31 -11.43
C ALA A 17 5.69 -7.73 -10.65
N GLU A 18 5.44 -7.10 -9.50
CA GLU A 18 6.49 -6.57 -8.63
C GLU A 18 7.44 -7.68 -8.13
N TYR A 19 6.86 -8.81 -7.72
CA TYR A 19 7.63 -9.96 -7.25
C TYR A 19 8.46 -10.60 -8.36
N ALA A 20 7.95 -10.67 -9.59
CA ALA A 20 8.71 -11.19 -10.74
C ALA A 20 9.97 -10.36 -11.05
N GLU A 21 9.92 -9.05 -10.78
CA GLU A 21 11.06 -8.15 -10.98
C GLU A 21 12.06 -8.18 -9.82
N ARG A 22 11.59 -8.35 -8.58
CA ARG A 22 12.43 -8.19 -7.37
C ARG A 22 12.82 -9.49 -6.66
N GLY A 23 12.02 -10.55 -6.81
CA GLY A 23 12.02 -11.67 -5.87
C GLY A 23 11.42 -11.25 -4.52
N ASP A 24 11.93 -11.81 -3.42
CA ASP A 24 11.54 -11.42 -2.06
C ASP A 24 11.89 -9.95 -1.78
N PHE A 25 11.01 -9.21 -1.10
CA PHE A 25 11.24 -7.80 -0.81
C PHE A 25 10.51 -7.31 0.44
N THR A 26 10.90 -6.15 0.95
CA THR A 26 10.17 -5.43 2.00
C THR A 26 9.28 -4.37 1.36
N VAL A 27 8.05 -4.25 1.85
CA VAL A 27 7.11 -3.21 1.44
C VAL A 27 6.62 -2.44 2.65
N LEU A 28 6.66 -1.11 2.56
CA LEU A 28 6.04 -0.22 3.55
C LEU A 28 4.55 -0.09 3.22
N VAL A 29 3.73 -0.05 4.25
CA VAL A 29 2.27 0.03 4.12
C VAL A 29 1.75 1.19 4.94
N VAL A 30 0.88 2.00 4.34
CA VAL A 30 0.19 3.10 5.01
C VAL A 30 -1.32 2.96 4.81
N LEU A 31 -2.06 2.90 5.91
CA LEU A 31 -3.52 2.93 5.92
C LEU A 31 -4.00 4.36 6.10
N VAL A 32 -5.00 4.75 5.32
CA VAL A 32 -5.58 6.10 5.36
C VAL A 32 -7.11 6.07 5.46
N ALA A 33 -7.67 7.11 6.07
CA ALA A 33 -9.08 7.46 5.94
C ALA A 33 -9.22 8.63 4.96
N ILE A 34 -10.30 8.64 4.21
CA ILE A 34 -10.60 9.67 3.21
C ILE A 34 -11.94 10.31 3.58
N GLN A 35 -11.92 11.61 3.89
CA GLN A 35 -13.10 12.37 4.30
C GLN A 35 -13.29 13.57 3.38
N GLY A 36 -14.13 13.41 2.35
CA GLY A 36 -14.28 14.44 1.32
C GLY A 36 -12.96 14.66 0.58
N ALA A 37 -12.39 15.86 0.70
CA ALA A 37 -11.10 16.23 0.09
C ALA A 37 -9.89 16.04 1.02
N SER A 38 -10.08 15.55 2.25
CA SER A 38 -8.97 15.32 3.19
C SER A 38 -8.56 13.85 3.26
N ILE A 39 -7.27 13.62 3.50
CA ILE A 39 -6.67 12.30 3.72
C ILE A 39 -5.97 12.30 5.08
N GLU A 40 -6.42 11.42 5.97
CA GLU A 40 -5.85 11.20 7.30
C GLU A 40 -4.98 9.94 7.30
N LEU A 41 -3.75 10.03 7.82
CA LEU A 41 -2.89 8.86 8.03
C LEU A 41 -3.33 8.14 9.31
N LEU A 42 -3.70 6.86 9.20
CA LEU A 42 -4.23 6.10 10.33
C LEU A 42 -3.14 5.26 11.00
N ARG A 43 -2.49 4.41 10.21
CA ARG A 43 -1.50 3.42 10.66
C ARG A 43 -0.48 3.19 9.57
N SER A 44 0.72 2.82 9.97
CA SER A 44 1.83 2.50 9.11
C SER A 44 2.52 1.24 9.64
N THR A 45 3.04 0.43 8.73
CA THR A 45 3.84 -0.75 9.06
C THR A 45 4.73 -1.09 7.87
N PHE A 46 5.58 -2.09 8.03
CA PHE A 46 6.25 -2.73 6.91
C PHE A 46 6.06 -4.24 7.01
N MET A 47 6.12 -4.91 5.86
CA MET A 47 6.01 -6.37 5.78
C MET A 47 6.98 -6.90 4.74
N ASN A 48 7.43 -8.14 4.94
CA ASN A 48 8.23 -8.84 3.95
C ASN A 48 7.28 -9.66 3.07
N VAL A 49 7.43 -9.51 1.76
CA VAL A 49 6.73 -10.29 0.75
C VAL A 49 7.62 -11.45 0.37
N ILE A 50 7.15 -12.65 0.70
CA ILE A 50 7.78 -13.93 0.34
C ILE A 50 6.76 -14.68 -0.50
N GLY A 51 7.06 -14.90 -1.78
CA GLY A 51 6.07 -15.39 -2.76
C GLY A 51 5.07 -14.34 -3.24
N ASN A 52 4.19 -14.74 -4.16
CA ASN A 52 3.20 -13.85 -4.81
C ASN A 52 1.76 -14.39 -4.80
N GLU A 53 1.48 -15.32 -3.89
CA GLU A 53 0.19 -16.00 -3.76
C GLU A 53 -0.84 -15.13 -3.05
N THR A 54 -0.38 -14.17 -2.22
CA THR A 54 -1.22 -13.23 -1.49
C THR A 54 -2.17 -12.49 -2.44
N ARG A 55 -3.46 -12.49 -2.11
CA ARG A 55 -4.49 -11.75 -2.85
C ARG A 55 -4.97 -10.55 -2.06
N TRP A 56 -5.62 -9.62 -2.75
CA TRP A 56 -6.16 -8.41 -2.14
C TRP A 56 -7.15 -8.72 -1.00
N ARG A 57 -7.88 -9.83 -1.11
CA ARG A 57 -8.77 -10.29 -0.05
C ARG A 57 -8.02 -10.57 1.24
N ASP A 58 -6.90 -11.28 1.17
CA ASP A 58 -6.10 -11.66 2.34
C ASP A 58 -5.51 -10.41 3.02
N VAL A 59 -5.02 -9.48 2.21
CA VAL A 59 -4.49 -8.19 2.67
C VAL A 59 -5.55 -7.33 3.33
N ARG A 60 -6.76 -7.27 2.74
CA ARG A 60 -7.87 -6.56 3.34
C ARG A 60 -8.23 -7.16 4.69
N ASP A 61 -8.35 -8.49 4.76
CA ASP A 61 -8.71 -9.18 5.99
C ASP A 61 -7.63 -8.97 7.09
N LEU A 62 -6.34 -8.89 6.71
CA LEU A 62 -5.24 -8.46 7.59
C LEU A 62 -5.42 -7.00 8.07
N PHE A 63 -5.77 -6.07 7.20
CA PHE A 63 -5.94 -4.67 7.60
C PHE A 63 -7.20 -4.42 8.44
N GLU A 64 -8.24 -5.23 8.29
CA GLU A 64 -9.39 -5.19 9.21
C GLU A 64 -8.98 -5.51 10.66
N SER A 65 -7.93 -6.32 10.87
CA SER A 65 -7.44 -6.60 12.22
C SER A 65 -6.69 -5.44 12.87
N ALA A 66 -6.41 -4.35 12.14
CA ALA A 66 -5.71 -3.16 12.65
C ALA A 66 -6.59 -2.29 13.59
N GLY A 67 -7.89 -2.58 13.69
CA GLY A 67 -8.80 -1.89 14.62
C GLY A 67 -9.13 -0.44 14.26
N VAL A 68 -8.84 -0.02 13.02
CA VAL A 68 -9.14 1.32 12.50
C VAL A 68 -9.99 1.22 11.24
N LYS A 69 -10.93 2.15 11.06
CA LYS A 69 -11.72 2.24 9.83
C LYS A 69 -10.88 2.92 8.75
N TRP A 70 -10.51 2.17 7.70
CA TRP A 70 -9.67 2.64 6.61
C TRP A 70 -10.39 2.58 5.26
N ASP A 71 -10.06 3.52 4.37
CA ASP A 71 -10.63 3.67 3.03
C ASP A 71 -9.65 3.30 1.92
N GLY A 72 -8.35 3.48 2.17
CA GLY A 72 -7.29 3.06 1.26
C GLY A 72 -6.01 2.59 1.96
N ALA A 73 -5.20 1.85 1.21
CA ALA A 73 -3.89 1.38 1.63
C ALA A 73 -2.86 1.63 0.52
N ALA A 74 -1.74 2.24 0.88
CA ALA A 74 -0.62 2.53 -0.02
C ALA A 74 0.57 1.63 0.30
N PHE A 75 1.17 1.04 -0.74
CA PHE A 75 2.30 0.13 -0.65
C PHE A 75 3.54 0.74 -1.30
N PHE A 76 4.68 0.75 -0.62
CA PHE A 76 5.93 1.31 -1.11
C PHE A 76 7.02 0.23 -1.01
N PRO A 77 7.33 -0.47 -2.11
CA PRO A 77 8.45 -1.40 -2.14
C PRO A 77 9.75 -0.69 -1.79
N VAL A 78 10.49 -1.23 -0.83
CA VAL A 78 11.81 -0.71 -0.45
C VAL A 78 12.84 -1.29 -1.40
N SER A 79 13.69 -0.43 -1.95
CA SER A 79 14.82 -0.88 -2.77
C SER A 79 15.96 -1.32 -1.85
N ALA A 80 16.33 -2.59 -1.91
CA ALA A 80 17.49 -3.13 -1.23
C ALA A 80 18.74 -3.08 -2.12
N PHE A 81 19.93 -2.96 -1.52
CA PHE A 81 21.20 -3.01 -2.26
C PHE A 81 21.48 -4.42 -2.84
N PHE A 82 21.01 -5.46 -2.16
CA PHE A 82 21.02 -6.84 -2.62
C PHE A 82 19.59 -7.32 -2.86
N ALA A 83 19.42 -8.38 -3.66
CA ALA A 83 18.11 -9.02 -3.81
C ALA A 83 17.63 -9.57 -2.46
N GLY A 84 16.37 -9.28 -2.10
CA GLY A 84 15.76 -9.73 -0.86
C GLY A 84 15.15 -8.61 0.00
N PRO A 85 14.53 -8.98 1.14
CA PRO A 85 14.06 -8.03 2.13
C PRO A 85 15.18 -7.20 2.75
N VAL A 86 14.89 -5.97 3.14
CA VAL A 86 15.84 -5.14 3.92
C VAL A 86 15.82 -5.55 5.39
N GLU A 87 16.87 -5.16 6.12
CA GLU A 87 16.91 -5.30 7.57
C GLU A 87 15.82 -4.46 8.24
N ASN A 88 15.31 -4.93 9.38
CA ASN A 88 14.22 -4.27 10.10
C ASN A 88 14.56 -2.84 10.52
N GLU A 89 15.82 -2.54 10.81
CA GLU A 89 16.26 -1.19 11.17
C GLU A 89 16.17 -0.22 9.97
N ILE A 90 16.54 -0.70 8.79
CA ILE A 90 16.40 0.03 7.52
C ILE A 90 14.91 0.24 7.24
N ALA A 91 14.09 -0.82 7.27
CA ALA A 91 12.65 -0.71 7.03
C ALA A 91 11.97 0.29 7.97
N ARG A 92 12.36 0.29 9.26
CA ARG A 92 11.82 1.23 10.24
C ARG A 92 12.30 2.66 10.00
N SER A 93 13.50 2.86 9.48
CA SER A 93 13.98 4.18 9.07
C SER A 93 13.20 4.71 7.88
N GLU A 94 13.11 3.92 6.81
CA GLU A 94 12.35 4.26 5.59
C GLU A 94 10.88 4.55 5.90
N LEU A 95 10.26 3.80 6.82
CA LEU A 95 8.88 4.06 7.25
C LEU A 95 8.73 5.43 7.92
N ARG A 96 9.67 5.83 8.78
CA ARG A 96 9.63 7.14 9.45
C ARG A 96 9.81 8.28 8.45
N ASP A 97 10.71 8.10 7.49
CA ASP A 97 10.96 9.11 6.44
C ASP A 97 9.74 9.25 5.52
N LEU A 98 9.13 8.13 5.13
CA LEU A 98 7.86 8.12 4.39
C LEU A 98 6.74 8.83 5.16
N GLU A 99 6.60 8.55 6.47
CA GLU A 99 5.60 9.22 7.30
C GLU A 99 5.82 10.73 7.38
N ALA A 100 7.06 11.19 7.53
CA ALA A 100 7.39 12.61 7.57
C ALA A 100 7.00 13.29 6.25
N ARG A 101 7.41 12.72 5.12
CA ARG A 101 7.06 13.20 3.78
C ARG A 101 5.55 13.23 3.54
N LEU A 102 4.83 12.19 3.99
CA LEU A 102 3.38 12.16 3.87
C LEU A 102 2.71 13.26 4.70
N ARG A 103 3.20 13.54 5.92
CA ARG A 103 2.69 14.63 6.77
C ARG A 103 2.82 15.99 6.09
N GLU A 104 3.88 16.19 5.31
CA GLU A 104 4.11 17.40 4.52
C GLU A 104 3.26 17.44 3.25
N ASP A 105 3.17 16.34 2.50
CA ASP A 105 2.42 16.27 1.25
C ASP A 105 1.73 14.91 1.06
N ARG A 106 0.39 14.90 1.02
CA ARG A 106 -0.41 13.69 0.79
C ARG A 106 -0.26 13.13 -0.63
N ARG A 107 0.24 13.90 -1.59
CA ARG A 107 0.50 13.43 -2.96
C ARG A 107 1.64 12.42 -3.02
N VAL A 108 2.47 12.31 -1.98
CA VAL A 108 3.47 11.24 -1.85
C VAL A 108 2.82 9.85 -1.92
N LEU A 109 1.53 9.71 -1.60
CA LEU A 109 0.77 8.47 -1.82
C LEU A 109 0.81 7.98 -3.28
N ASN A 110 0.98 8.89 -4.25
CA ASN A 110 1.06 8.55 -5.68
C ASN A 110 2.40 7.92 -6.09
N GLU A 111 3.46 8.11 -5.31
CA GLU A 111 4.75 7.48 -5.57
C GLU A 111 4.71 5.97 -5.25
N GLY A 112 3.77 5.57 -4.39
CA GLY A 112 3.51 4.18 -4.06
C GLY A 112 2.38 3.56 -4.88
N HIS A 113 1.96 2.40 -4.41
CA HIS A 113 0.88 1.61 -4.96
C HIS A 113 -0.36 1.77 -4.11
N PHE A 114 -1.19 2.76 -4.45
CA PHE A 114 -2.34 3.15 -3.62
C PHE A 114 -3.64 2.50 -4.10
N PHE A 115 -4.32 1.77 -3.21
CA PHE A 115 -5.55 1.05 -3.51
C PHE A 115 -6.69 1.40 -2.56
N ASP A 116 -7.92 1.41 -3.06
CA ASP A 116 -9.13 1.48 -2.23
C ASP A 116 -9.51 0.12 -1.64
N ARG A 117 -10.53 0.07 -0.79
CA ARG A 117 -11.07 -1.19 -0.21
C ARG A 117 -11.45 -2.26 -1.24
N LYS A 118 -11.78 -1.87 -2.48
CA LYS A 118 -12.12 -2.79 -3.58
C LYS A 118 -10.89 -3.22 -4.40
N GLY A 119 -9.70 -2.71 -4.07
CA GLY A 119 -8.45 -3.02 -4.74
C GLY A 119 -8.26 -2.27 -6.06
N ARG A 120 -9.00 -1.17 -6.27
CA ARG A 120 -8.83 -0.29 -7.43
C ARG A 120 -7.70 0.69 -7.16
N ARG A 121 -6.89 0.98 -8.18
CA ARG A 121 -5.81 1.97 -8.09
C ARG A 121 -6.42 3.36 -7.85
N MET A 122 -5.86 4.10 -6.91
CA MET A 122 -6.22 5.48 -6.62
C MET A 122 -5.08 6.43 -6.97
N LYS A 123 -5.42 7.69 -7.14
CA LYS A 123 -4.50 8.80 -7.33
C LYS A 123 -5.00 10.00 -6.53
N VAL A 124 -4.09 10.70 -5.87
CA VAL A 124 -4.34 11.94 -5.14
C VAL A 124 -4.00 13.12 -6.04
N GLU A 125 -4.94 14.03 -6.23
CA GLU A 125 -4.75 15.25 -7.01
C GLU A 125 -5.15 16.46 -6.17
N GLU A 126 -4.49 17.58 -6.41
CA GLU A 126 -4.83 18.85 -5.79
C GLU A 126 -6.11 19.42 -6.42
N ILE A 127 -7.00 19.95 -5.60
CA ILE A 127 -8.21 20.62 -6.09
C ILE A 127 -7.86 22.09 -6.30
N VAL A 128 -7.47 22.43 -7.52
CA VAL A 128 -7.31 23.84 -7.94
C VAL A 128 -8.70 24.44 -8.07
N HIS A 129 -8.97 25.49 -7.29
CA HIS A 129 -10.19 26.30 -7.41
C HIS A 129 -9.98 27.43 -8.43
#